data_AF-A0A1H9KWB9-F1
#
_entry.id   AF-A0A1H9KWB9-F1
#
_cell.length_a   1.000
_cell.length_b   1.000
_cell.length_c   1.000
_cell.angle_alpha   90.00
_cell.angle_beta   90.00
_cell.angle_gamma   90.00
#
_symmetry.space_group_name_H-M   'P 1'
#
loop_
_entity.id
_entity.type
_entity.pdbx_description
1 polymer ?
#
loop_
_entity_poly.entity_id
_entity_poly.type
_entity_poly.pdbx_seq_one_letter_code
_entity_poly.pdbx_strand_id
1 'polypeptide(L)' 'MIIEVDAVEMLGADNIIHGKIGAQPLVIRAAQLNCPKVGELIRVTLPAQDLQYFDITSGQRLDD' A
#
# COMPACT_ATOMS: atom_id res chain seq x y z
N MET A 1 -2.89 -3.33 -9.16
CA MET A 1 -1.95 -4.45 -8.90
C MET A 1 -2.58 -5.47 -7.95
N ILE A 2 -2.08 -6.70 -7.90
CA ILE A 2 -2.51 -7.73 -6.95
C ILE A 2 -1.44 -7.84 -5.86
N ILE A 3 -1.85 -7.90 -4.60
CA ILE A 3 -0.99 -7.98 -3.43
C ILE A 3 -1.50 -9.08 -2.51
N GLU A 4 -0.59 -9.90 -1.99
CA GLU A 4 -0.88 -10.86 -0.92
C GLU A 4 -0.82 -10.15 0.43
N VAL A 5 -1.82 -10.39 1.28
CA VAL A 5 -1.94 -9.78 2.60
C VAL A 5 -1.00 -10.48 3.58
N ASP A 6 -0.01 -9.76 4.09
CA ASP A 6 0.92 -10.25 5.12
C ASP A 6 0.32 -10.10 6.53
N ALA A 7 -0.34 -8.97 6.80
CA ALA A 7 -0.99 -8.68 8.08
C ALA A 7 -2.10 -7.63 7.93
N VAL A 8 -3.04 -7.59 8.89
CA VAL A 8 -4.08 -6.56 8.98
C VAL A 8 -4.19 -6.06 10.42
N GLU A 9 -4.04 -4.76 10.61
CA GLU A 9 -4.29 -4.07 11.88
C GLU A 9 -5.65 -3.36 11.82
N MET A 10 -6.54 -3.68 12.76
CA MET A 10 -7.87 -3.07 12.84
C MET A 10 -7.85 -1.91 13.84
N LEU A 11 -7.85 -0.67 13.34
CA LEU A 11 -7.70 0.55 14.16
C LEU A 11 -9.02 1.27 14.44
N GLY A 12 -10.15 0.60 14.22
CA GLY A 12 -11.49 1.16 14.40
C GLY A 12 -12.02 1.78 13.12
N ALA A 13 -11.71 3.05 12.85
CA ALA A 13 -12.26 3.77 11.69
C ALA A 13 -11.63 3.35 10.35
N ASP A 14 -10.36 2.95 10.39
CA ASP A 14 -9.62 2.44 9.26
C ASP A 14 -8.88 1.16 9.67
N ASN A 15 -8.54 0.35 8.67
CA ASN A 15 -7.64 -0.78 8.80
C ASN A 15 -6.33 -0.46 8.08
N ILE A 16 -5.23 -0.98 8.60
CA ILE A 16 -3.93 -0.96 7.94
C ILE A 16 -3.63 -2.37 7.44
N ILE A 17 -3.42 -2.50 6.13
CA ILE A 17 -3.09 -3.75 5.47
C ILE A 17 -1.61 -3.71 5.10
N HIS A 18 -0.88 -4.74 5.50
CA HIS A 18 0.53 -4.93 5.14
C HIS A 18 0.63 -5.94 4.00
N GLY A 19 1.55 -5.69 3.07
CA GLY A 19 1.89 -6.60 1.98
C GLY A 19 3.19 -6.15 1.31
N LYS A 20 3.43 -6.60 0.07
CA LYS A 20 4.66 -6.29 -0.67
C LYS A 20 4.42 -6.04 -2.15
N ILE A 21 5.22 -5.15 -2.74
CA ILE A 21 5.40 -5.01 -4.19
C ILE A 21 6.79 -5.56 -4.54
N GLY A 22 6.83 -6.74 -5.16
CA GLY A 22 8.09 -7.47 -5.33
C GLY A 22 8.72 -7.76 -3.98
N ALA A 23 9.93 -7.23 -3.74
CA ALA A 23 10.62 -7.37 -2.46
C ALA A 23 10.39 -6.18 -1.49
N GLN A 24 9.70 -5.12 -1.93
CA GLN A 24 9.52 -3.90 -1.14
C GLN A 24 8.25 -3.97 -0.29
N PRO A 25 8.30 -3.63 1.01
CA PRO A 25 7.13 -3.58 1.86
C PRO A 25 6.16 -2.48 1.40
N LEU A 26 4.87 -2.75 1.55
CA LEU A 26 3.78 -1.84 1.24
C LEU A 26 2.78 -1.80 2.39
N VAL A 27 2.37 -0.59 2.75
CA VAL A 27 1.31 -0.35 3.73
C VAL A 27 0.14 0.33 3.04
N ILE A 28 -1.06 -0.23 3.20
CA ILE A 28 -2.28 0.27 2.57
C ILE A 28 -3.26 0.62 3.69
N ARG A 29 -3.70 1.88 3.71
CA ARG A 29 -4.82 2.31 4.54
C ARG A 29 -6.12 2.00 3.81
N ALA A 30 -7.03 1.30 4.47
CA ALA A 30 -8.32 0.91 3.92
C ALA A 30 -9.45 1.26 4.89
N ALA A 31 -10.64 1.51 4.35
CA ALA A 31 -11.83 1.74 5.17
C ALA A 31 -12.11 0.55 6.10
N GLN A 32 -12.74 0.80 7.25
CA GLN A 32 -13.06 -0.21 8.29
C GLN A 32 -13.62 -1.55 7.77
N LEU A 33 -14.49 -1.52 6.74
CA LEU A 33 -15.13 -2.73 6.21
C LEU A 33 -14.18 -3.60 5.37
N ASN A 34 -13.05 -3.06 4.93
CA ASN A 34 -12.04 -3.78 4.17
C ASN A 34 -11.08 -4.47 5.14
N CYS A 35 -11.45 -5.67 5.57
CA CYS A 35 -10.67 -6.51 6.48
C CYS A 35 -10.37 -7.87 5.83
N PRO A 36 -9.46 -7.92 4.82
CA PRO A 36 -9.10 -9.16 4.17
C PRO A 36 -8.36 -10.10 5.14
N LYS A 37 -8.26 -11.38 4.79
CA LYS A 37 -7.51 -12.35 5.59
C LYS A 37 -6.02 -12.35 5.21
N VAL A 38 -5.16 -12.71 6.16
CA VAL A 38 -3.76 -13.02 5.85
C VAL A 38 -3.68 -14.13 4.81
N GLY A 39 -2.81 -13.97 3.80
CA GLY A 39 -2.70 -14.84 2.63
C GLY A 39 -3.73 -14.59 1.52
N GLU A 40 -4.70 -13.69 1.74
CA GLU A 40 -5.66 -13.32 0.69
C GLU A 40 -4.99 -12.43 -0.37
N LEU A 41 -5.35 -12.66 -1.63
CA LEU A 41 -4.94 -11.81 -2.74
C LEU A 41 -5.95 -10.68 -2.96
N ILE A 42 -5.52 -9.44 -2.75
CA ILE A 42 -6.35 -8.25 -2.92
C ILE A 42 -5.91 -7.44 -4.14
N ARG A 43 -6.88 -6.75 -4.77
CA ARG A 43 -6.60 -5.80 -5.84
C ARG A 43 -6.50 -4.39 -5.28
N VAL A 44 -5.38 -3.71 -5.56
CA VAL A 44 -5.09 -2.35 -5.13
C VAL A 44 -4.88 -1.46 -6.35
N THR A 45 -5.41 -0.24 -6.31
CA THR A 45 -5.20 0.78 -7.34
C THR A 45 -4.29 1.88 -6.79
N LEU A 46 -3.29 2.28 -7.58
CA LEU A 46 -2.41 3.41 -7.29
C LEU A 46 -2.70 4.49 -8.34
N PRO A 47 -3.48 5.53 -8.02
CA PRO A 47 -3.78 6.59 -8.96
C PRO A 47 -2.49 7.32 -9.35
N ALA A 48 -2.26 7.50 -10.66
CA ALA A 48 -1.02 8.10 -11.16
C ALA A 48 -0.79 9.52 -10.61
N GLN A 49 -1.88 10.29 -10.43
CA GLN A 49 -1.85 11.65 -9.88
C GLN A 49 -1.41 11.73 -8.41
N ASP A 50 -1.46 10.63 -7.67
CA ASP A 50 -1.09 10.58 -6.24
C ASP A 50 0.31 9.98 -6.05
N LEU A 51 0.98 9.57 -7.13
CA LEU A 51 2.34 9.06 -7.10
C LEU A 51 3.34 10.22 -7.02
N GLN A 52 4.34 10.05 -6.17
CA GLN A 52 5.46 10.99 -6.03
C GLN A 52 6.74 10.26 -6.38
N TYR A 53 7.56 10.88 -7.23
CA TYR A 53 8.84 10.32 -7.68
C TYR A 53 9.99 11.07 -7.04
N PHE A 54 11.09 10.36 -6.79
CA PHE A 54 12.28 10.90 -6.14
C PHE A 54 13.54 10.46 -6.89
N ASP A 55 14.52 11.36 -6.99
CA ASP A 55 15.84 11.05 -7.53
C ASP A 55 16.61 10.13 -6.58
N ILE A 56 17.18 9.05 -7.11
CA ILE A 56 17.84 8.02 -6.30
C ILE A 56 19.19 8.45 -5.70
N THR A 57 19.81 9.51 -6.25
CA THR A 57 21.14 9.96 -5.83
C THR A 57 21.05 11.04 -4.76
N SER A 58 20.17 12.03 -5.00
CA SER A 58 19.99 13.22 -4.16
C SER A 58 18.83 13.08 -3.18
N GLY A 59 17.90 12.17 -3.42
CA GLY A 59 16.67 12.00 -2.63
C GLY A 59 15.66 13.13 -2.82
N GLN A 60 15.89 14.07 -3.74
CA GLN A 60 14.97 15.15 -4.00
C GLN A 60 13.73 14.66 -4.74
N ARG A 61 12.58 15.26 -4.43
CA ARG A 61 11.35 15.02 -5.17
C ARG A 61 11.54 15.51 -6.60
N LEU A 62 11.14 14.69 -7.56
CA LEU A 62 10.99 15.11 -8.95
C LEU A 62 9.66 15.85 -9.03
N ASP A 63 9.71 17.15 -9.32
CA ASP A 63 8.52 17.92 -9.67
C ASP A 63 8.15 17.60 -11.15
N ASP A 64 6.85 17.63 -11.45
CA ASP A 64 6.32 17.39 -12.80
C ASP A 64 6.82 18.41 -13.85
#